data_AF-A0A351MAZ4-F1
#
_entry.id   AF-A0A351MAZ4-F1
#
_cell.length_a   1.000
_cell.length_b   1.000
_cell.length_c   1.000
_cell.angle_alpha   90.00
_cell.angle_beta   90.00
_cell.angle_gamma   90.00
#
_symmetry.space_group_name_H-M   'P 1'
#
loop_
_entity.id
_entity.type
_entity.pdbx_description
1 polymer ?
#
loop_
_entity_poly.entity_id
_entity_poly.type
_entity_poly.pdbx_seq_one_letter_code
_entity_poly.pdbx_strand_id
1 'polypeptide(L)'
;LHTNLGFTGSRTGTAGELIRPYGGVGAEFALWAYEWRGVAEVFTGDPFDPLRTDISSQFGLRWLHSNLFNFDLIAGWQPEVNDRLERTGRDEFWVQAGVRITFDAFVPGGRRGRATGGDGLFRRR
;
A
#
# COMPACT_ATOMS: atom_id res chain seq x y z
N LEU A 1 -11.71 1.97 -5.66
CA LEU A 1 -11.35 0.55 -5.75
C LEU A 1 -10.07 0.46 -6.55
N HIS A 2 -9.08 -0.26 -6.05
CA HIS A 2 -7.81 -0.52 -6.72
C HIS A 2 -7.39 -1.96 -6.44
N THR A 3 -6.51 -2.46 -7.30
CA THR A 3 -5.90 -3.79 -7.16
C THR A 3 -4.40 -3.58 -7.01
N ASN A 4 -3.81 -4.21 -6.00
CA ASN A 4 -2.37 -4.27 -5.79
C ASN A 4 -1.87 -5.63 -6.28
N LEU A 5 -0.85 -5.66 -7.13
CA LEU A 5 -0.23 -6.89 -7.61
C LEU A 5 1.29 -6.70 -7.58
N GLY A 6 2.02 -7.72 -7.16
CA GLY A 6 3.46 -7.68 -7.17
C GLY A 6 4.10 -9.05 -6.92
N PHE A 7 5.42 -9.03 -6.80
CA PHE A 7 6.21 -10.19 -6.47
C PHE A 7 7.18 -9.81 -5.36
N THR A 8 7.36 -10.74 -4.43
CA THR A 8 8.43 -10.70 -3.45
C THR A 8 9.51 -11.69 -3.85
N GLY A 9 10.77 -11.35 -3.57
CA GLY A 9 11.90 -12.22 -3.83
C GLY A 9 12.81 -12.22 -2.61
N SER A 10 13.19 -13.40 -2.13
CA SER A 10 14.34 -13.53 -1.23
C SER A 10 15.42 -14.36 -1.87
N ARG A 11 16.65 -13.88 -1.74
CA ARG A 11 17.85 -14.62 -2.11
C ARG A 11 18.61 -14.96 -0.84
N THR A 12 18.39 -16.15 -0.33
CA THR A 12 19.12 -16.68 0.82
C THR A 12 20.32 -17.46 0.28
N GLY A 13 21.54 -17.08 0.69
CA GLY A 13 22.80 -17.37 -0.01
C GLY A 13 23.11 -18.83 -0.38
N THR A 14 22.44 -19.82 0.20
CA THR A 14 22.64 -21.25 -0.08
C THR A 14 21.40 -22.01 -0.57
N ALA A 15 20.20 -21.41 -0.55
CA ALA A 15 18.93 -22.14 -0.74
C ALA A 15 18.19 -21.83 -2.06
N GLY A 16 18.79 -21.04 -2.96
CA GLY A 16 18.16 -20.62 -4.21
C GLY A 16 17.30 -19.37 -4.06
N GLU A 17 16.76 -18.89 -5.18
CA GLU A 17 15.92 -17.70 -5.26
C GLU A 17 14.45 -18.09 -5.06
N LEU A 18 13.81 -17.56 -4.03
CA LEU A 18 12.39 -17.79 -3.75
C LEU A 18 11.61 -16.56 -4.18
N ILE A 19 10.83 -16.68 -5.26
CA ILE A 19 9.92 -15.64 -5.75
C ILE A 19 8.49 -16.05 -5.43
N ARG A 20 7.70 -15.16 -4.82
CA ARG A 20 6.28 -15.39 -4.56
C ARG A 20 5.43 -14.24 -5.09
N PRO A 21 4.36 -14.50 -5.84
CA PRO A 21 3.40 -13.46 -6.19
C PRO A 21 2.61 -13.04 -4.95
N TYR A 22 2.27 -11.77 -4.88
CA TYR A 22 1.32 -11.23 -3.92
C TYR A 22 0.27 -10.39 -4.64
N GLY A 23 -0.93 -10.32 -4.06
CA GLY A 23 -2.03 -9.59 -4.66
C GLY A 23 -3.05 -9.16 -3.63
N GLY A 24 -3.73 -8.06 -3.89
CA GLY A 24 -4.74 -7.54 -2.99
C GLY A 24 -5.71 -6.61 -3.67
N VAL A 25 -6.79 -6.32 -2.97
CA VAL A 25 -7.81 -5.37 -3.39
C VAL A 25 -8.02 -4.36 -2.28
N GLY A 26 -8.18 -3.11 -2.69
CA GLY A 26 -8.36 -1.98 -1.80
C GLY A 26 -9.49 -1.08 -2.24
N ALA A 27 -10.10 -0.42 -1.28
CA ALA A 27 -11.08 0.63 -1.51
C ALA A 27 -10.70 1.86 -0.70
N GLU A 28 -10.84 3.02 -1.35
CA GLU A 28 -10.80 4.31 -0.70
C GLU A 28 -12.17 4.96 -0.86
N PHE A 29 -12.68 5.55 0.22
CA PHE A 29 -13.98 6.21 0.23
C PHE A 29 -13.90 7.54 0.98
N ALA A 30 -14.66 8.52 0.51
CA ALA A 30 -14.76 9.82 1.17
C ALA A 30 -15.51 9.68 2.50
N LEU A 31 -14.97 10.32 3.54
CA LEU A 31 -15.69 10.48 4.81
C LEU A 31 -16.48 11.79 4.81
N TRP A 32 -17.12 12.09 5.94
CA TRP A 32 -17.92 13.29 6.20
C TRP A 32 -17.25 14.63 5.86
N ALA A 33 -15.92 14.68 5.86
CA ALA A 33 -15.09 15.81 5.55
C ALA A 33 -14.28 15.44 4.31
N TYR A 34 -14.28 16.30 3.30
CA TYR A 34 -13.70 15.99 1.99
C TYR A 34 -12.19 15.72 2.05
N GLU A 35 -11.54 16.20 3.11
CA GLU A 35 -10.13 16.04 3.43
C GLU A 35 -9.80 14.68 4.04
N TRP A 36 -10.80 13.88 4.44
CA TRP A 36 -10.58 12.57 5.03
C TRP A 36 -11.05 11.46 4.09
N ARG A 37 -10.23 10.42 3.98
CA ARG A 37 -10.55 9.18 3.27
C ARG A 37 -10.47 8.02 4.24
N GLY A 38 -11.45 7.13 4.17
CA GLY A 38 -11.33 5.78 4.71
C GLY A 38 -10.59 4.92 3.69
N VAL A 39 -9.69 4.08 4.18
CA VAL A 39 -8.92 3.12 3.39
C VAL A 39 -9.17 1.74 3.96
N ALA A 40 -9.51 0.78 3.12
CA ALA A 40 -9.68 -0.62 3.50
C ALA A 40 -9.05 -1.50 2.43
N GLU A 41 -8.17 -2.41 2.82
CA GLU A 41 -7.51 -3.32 1.89
C GLU A 41 -7.40 -4.74 2.46
N VAL A 42 -7.44 -5.72 1.57
CA VAL A 42 -7.16 -7.12 1.86
C VAL A 42 -6.15 -7.61 0.83
N PHE A 43 -5.07 -8.22 1.28
CA PHE A 43 -4.00 -8.67 0.41
C PHE A 43 -3.41 -10.00 0.88
N THR A 44 -2.91 -10.79 -0.06
CA THR A 44 -2.08 -11.96 0.23
C THR A 44 -0.66 -11.45 0.48
N GLY A 45 -0.04 -11.91 1.56
CA GLY A 45 1.25 -11.41 2.04
C GLY A 45 1.14 -10.50 3.26
N ASP A 46 2.25 -10.35 3.93
CA ASP A 46 2.41 -9.53 5.13
C ASP A 46 3.22 -8.29 4.74
N PRO A 47 2.80 -7.06 5.16
CA PRO A 47 3.54 -5.85 4.81
C PRO A 47 4.94 -5.79 5.47
N PHE A 48 5.17 -6.59 6.52
CA PHE A 48 6.42 -6.70 7.25
C PHE A 48 7.20 -7.98 6.93
N ASP A 49 6.54 -9.04 6.47
CA ASP A 49 7.19 -10.26 5.96
C ASP A 49 6.88 -10.48 4.47
N PRO A 50 7.80 -10.06 3.58
CA PRO A 50 7.62 -10.20 2.15
C PRO A 50 7.40 -11.65 1.72
N LEU A 51 7.85 -12.67 2.45
CA LEU A 51 7.82 -14.07 2.00
C LEU A 51 6.56 -14.82 2.40
N ARG A 52 5.69 -14.19 3.18
CA ARG A 52 4.46 -14.80 3.69
C ARG A 52 3.35 -14.78 2.62
N THR A 53 2.45 -15.77 2.65
CA THR A 53 1.33 -15.89 1.69
C THR A 53 -0.05 -15.89 2.36
N ASP A 54 -0.11 -15.63 3.66
CA ASP A 54 -1.39 -15.53 4.36
C ASP A 54 -2.17 -14.29 3.93
N ILE A 55 -3.47 -14.30 4.22
CA ILE A 55 -4.34 -13.16 4.00
C ILE A 55 -4.15 -12.19 5.16
N SER A 56 -3.77 -10.97 4.83
CA SER A 56 -3.68 -9.83 5.75
C SER A 56 -4.73 -8.79 5.34
N SER A 57 -5.26 -8.07 6.33
CA SER A 57 -6.21 -6.99 6.10
C SER A 57 -5.73 -5.73 6.79
N GLN A 58 -5.99 -4.58 6.18
CA GLN A 58 -5.71 -3.29 6.78
C GLN A 58 -6.86 -2.32 6.60
N PHE A 59 -7.03 -1.47 7.60
CA PHE A 59 -8.03 -0.43 7.62
C PHE A 59 -7.43 0.84 8.20
N GLY A 60 -7.83 1.99 7.68
CA GLY A 60 -7.31 3.23 8.23
C GLY A 60 -7.94 4.48 7.65
N LEU A 61 -7.31 5.59 8.04
CA LEU A 61 -7.72 6.93 7.70
C LEU A 61 -6.57 7.63 6.99
N ARG A 62 -6.87 8.32 5.89
CA ARG A 62 -5.96 9.23 5.22
C ARG A 62 -6.47 10.66 5.36
N TRP A 63 -5.59 11.54 5.82
CA TRP A 63 -5.80 12.98 5.76
C TRP A 63 -5.12 13.56 4.52
N LEU A 64 -5.93 14.17 3.65
CA LEU A 64 -5.55 14.81 2.42
C LEU A 64 -5.09 16.24 2.70
N HIS A 65 -3.83 16.41 3.11
CA HIS A 65 -3.28 17.74 3.35
C HIS A 65 -3.11 18.53 2.04
N SER A 66 -2.68 17.86 0.96
CA SER A 66 -2.63 18.41 -0.39
C SER A 66 -2.63 17.30 -1.44
N ASN A 67 -2.71 17.65 -2.72
CA ASN A 67 -2.63 16.65 -3.80
C ASN A 67 -1.30 15.86 -3.82
N LEU A 68 -0.24 16.40 -3.22
CA LEU A 68 1.10 15.81 -3.24
C LEU A 68 1.51 15.18 -1.92
N PHE A 69 0.85 15.55 -0.82
CA PHE A 69 1.29 15.24 0.53
C PHE A 69 0.09 14.87 1.39
N ASN A 70 0.11 13.65 1.92
CA ASN A 70 -0.97 13.08 2.71
C ASN A 70 -0.41 12.37 3.94
N PHE A 71 -1.24 12.27 4.99
CA PHE A 71 -0.94 11.49 6.18
C PHE A 71 -1.84 10.27 6.25
N ASP A 72 -1.26 9.13 6.58
CA ASP A 72 -1.96 7.84 6.70
C ASP A 72 -1.86 7.35 8.14
N LEU A 73 -2.97 6.90 8.72
CA LEU A 73 -3.02 6.12 9.95
C LEU A 73 -3.73 4.81 9.64
N ILE A 74 -2.96 3.72 9.60
CA ILE A 74 -3.43 2.40 9.19
C ILE A 74 -3.25 1.44 10.36
N ALA A 75 -4.27 0.62 10.61
CA ALA A 75 -4.17 -0.55 11.46
C ALA A 75 -4.33 -1.80 10.59
N GLY A 76 -3.66 -2.88 10.95
CA GLY A 76 -3.78 -4.14 10.26
C GLY A 76 -3.96 -5.32 11.20
N TRP A 77 -4.46 -6.38 10.60
CA TRP A 77 -4.73 -7.66 11.22
C TRP A 77 -4.26 -8.77 10.28
N GLN A 78 -3.58 -9.74 10.85
CA GLN A 78 -3.05 -10.90 10.15
C GLN A 78 -2.95 -12.09 11.10
N PRO A 79 -2.96 -13.34 10.60
CA PRO A 79 -2.64 -14.48 11.45
C PRO A 79 -1.22 -14.33 12.05
N GLU A 80 -0.95 -14.89 13.22
CA GLU A 80 0.42 -15.03 13.73
C GLU A 80 1.05 -16.29 13.10
N VAL A 81 2.31 -16.19 12.69
CA VAL A 81 3.10 -17.31 12.18
C VAL A 81 4.36 -17.49 13.03
N ASN A 82 4.83 -18.73 13.13
CA ASN A 82 6.09 -19.04 13.80
C ASN A 82 7.30 -18.85 12.86
N ASP A 83 8.52 -19.08 13.37
CA ASP A 83 9.78 -19.00 12.60
C ASP A 83 9.85 -19.94 11.38
N ARG A 84 8.92 -20.90 11.27
CA ARG A 84 8.78 -21.82 10.14
C ARG A 84 7.69 -21.42 9.15
N LEU A 85 7.11 -20.22 9.30
CA LEU A 85 5.99 -19.70 8.51
C LEU A 85 4.70 -20.53 8.65
N GLU A 86 4.54 -21.25 9.77
CA GLU A 86 3.34 -22.01 10.08
C GLU A 86 2.43 -21.18 10.99
N ARG A 87 1.12 -21.23 10.74
CA ARG A 87 0.13 -20.53 11.57
C ARG A 87 0.15 -21.06 13.01
N THR A 88 0.19 -20.15 13.97
CA THR A 88 0.13 -20.49 15.41
C THR A 88 -1.30 -20.65 15.92
N GLY A 89 -2.30 -20.24 15.11
CA GLY A 89 -3.71 -20.19 15.49
C GLY A 89 -4.10 -18.94 16.29
N ARG A 90 -3.18 -17.98 16.42
CA ARG A 90 -3.41 -16.65 16.98
C ARG A 90 -3.40 -15.61 15.87
N ASP A 91 -3.76 -14.40 16.23
CA ASP A 91 -3.75 -13.24 15.36
C ASP A 91 -2.79 -12.18 15.88
N GLU A 92 -2.16 -11.46 14.95
CA GLU A 92 -1.31 -10.31 15.20
C GLU A 92 -2.00 -9.03 14.70
N PHE A 93 -1.81 -7.95 15.45
CA PHE A 93 -2.33 -6.63 15.13
C PHE A 93 -1.19 -5.63 15.12
N TRP A 94 -1.25 -4.68 14.20
CA TRP A 94 -0.26 -3.62 14.09
C TRP A 94 -0.92 -2.29 13.77
N VAL A 95 -0.22 -1.20 14.06
CA VAL A 95 -0.63 0.18 13.74
C VAL A 95 0.56 0.91 13.15
N GLN A 96 0.34 1.62 12.05
CA GLN A 96 1.32 2.42 11.35
C GLN A 96 0.80 3.84 11.13
N ALA A 97 1.62 4.82 11.47
CA ALA A 97 1.46 6.19 11.01
C ALA A 97 2.46 6.45 9.89
N GLY A 98 2.01 7.05 8.80
CA GLY A 98 2.80 7.24 7.59
C GLY A 98 2.56 8.59 6.93
N VAL A 99 3.52 8.96 6.09
CA VAL A 99 3.44 10.13 5.21
C VAL A 99 3.55 9.64 3.78
N ARG A 100 2.61 10.05 2.93
CA ARG A 100 2.60 9.72 1.51
C ARG A 100 2.92 10.96 0.69
N ILE A 101 3.93 10.83 -0.17
CA ILE A 101 4.37 11.86 -1.09
C ILE A 101 4.15 11.37 -2.52
N THR A 102 3.39 12.11 -3.32
CA THR A 102 3.13 11.79 -4.73
C THR A 102 4.06 12.62 -5.61
N PHE A 103 4.76 11.95 -6.53
CA PHE A 103 5.61 12.60 -7.53
C PHE A 103 5.03 12.40 -8.93
N ASP A 104 4.97 13.48 -9.70
CA ASP A 104 4.63 13.41 -11.13
C ASP A 104 5.88 13.04 -11.94
N ALA A 105 5.79 12.00 -12.77
CA ALA A 105 6.85 11.62 -13.70
C ALA A 105 6.56 12.16 -15.11
N PHE A 106 7.49 12.93 -15.68
CA PHE A 106 7.39 13.46 -17.04
C PHE A 106 8.19 12.60 -18.02
N VAL A 107 7.62 12.32 -19.20
CA VAL A 107 8.27 11.54 -20.28
C VAL A 107 8.97 12.47 -21.29
N PRO A 108 10.04 12.02 -21.98
CA PRO A 108 10.77 12.83 -22.96
C PRO A 108 9.87 13.37 -24.08
N GLY A 109 10.08 14.63 -24.45
CA GLY A 109 9.32 15.31 -25.52
C GLY A 109 8.13 16.14 -25.05
N GLY A 110 8.00 16.41 -23.74
CA GLY A 110 6.97 17.31 -23.19
C GLY A 110 5.54 16.80 -23.36
N ARG A 111 5.37 15.58 -23.90
CA ARG A 111 4.09 14.89 -23.95
C ARG A 111 3.76 14.47 -22.53
N ARG A 112 2.79 15.18 -21.94
CA ARG A 112 2.24 14.87 -20.63
C ARG A 112 1.86 13.38 -20.62
N GLY A 113 2.48 12.58 -19.75
CA GLY A 113 1.72 11.48 -19.14
C GLY A 113 0.48 12.14 -18.57
N ARG A 114 -0.71 11.82 -19.09
CA ARG A 114 -1.93 12.55 -18.74
C ARG A 114 -2.11 12.54 -17.22
N ALA A 115 -2.05 13.73 -16.62
CA ALA A 115 -2.12 13.98 -15.19
C ALA A 115 -3.51 14.49 -14.79
N THR A 116 -4.58 13.71 -15.02
CA THR A 116 -5.86 13.94 -14.30
C THR A 116 -5.77 13.55 -12.81
N GLY A 117 -4.56 13.49 -12.24
CA GLY A 117 -4.31 13.60 -10.81
C GLY A 117 -3.77 14.98 -10.37
N GLY A 118 -3.51 15.92 -11.29
CA GLY A 118 -2.87 17.20 -10.94
C GLY A 118 -2.84 18.24 -12.06
N ASP A 119 -3.97 18.55 -12.69
CA ASP A 119 -4.06 19.34 -13.94
C ASP A 119 -3.52 20.81 -13.92
N GLY A 120 -3.01 21.33 -12.81
CA GLY A 120 -2.93 22.78 -12.61
C GLY A 120 -1.61 23.36 -12.12
N LEU A 121 -0.55 22.58 -11.87
CA LEU A 121 0.47 23.05 -10.94
C LEU A 121 1.29 24.27 -11.40
N PHE A 122 1.27 24.67 -12.68
CA PHE A 122 1.72 26.01 -13.09
C PHE A 122 0.90 26.55 -14.28
N ARG A 123 -0.27 27.12 -14.00
CA ARG A 123 -0.86 28.16 -14.85
C ARG A 123 -1.14 29.43 -14.03
N ARG A 124 -0.24 30.40 -14.22
CA ARG A 124 -0.36 31.88 -14.11
C ARG A 124 1.08 32.38 -14.37
N ARG A 125 1.43 33.13 -15.41
CA ARG A 125 0.72 34.06 -16.30
C ARG A 125 1.14 33.84 -17.74
#